data_AF-A4NYS4-F1
#
_entry.id   AF-A4NYS4-F1
#
_cell.length_a   1.000
_cell.length_b   1.000
_cell.length_c   1.000
_cell.angle_alpha   90.00
_cell.angle_beta   90.00
_cell.angle_gamma   90.00
#
_symmetry.space_group_name_H-M   'P 1'
#
loop_
_entity.id
_entity.type
_entity.pdbx_description
1 polymer ?
#
loop_
_entity_poly.entity_id
_entity_poly.type
_entity_poly.pdbx_seq_one_letter_code
_entity_poly.pdbx_strand_id
1 'polypeptide(L)'
;MRCLALDIGGTKIAAAIVKNGEIEQRQQIHTPRENVVEGMHQALGKLLADYEGQFDYVAVASTGIINNGILSALNPKNLGGLAEFPLKASIAKHTDKPIGLLNDAQAATYAEYQLQNSEQVSNLFYYRFNRSWRRDCAEPNFADRFSWYCWAYWSYIS
;
A
#
# COMPACT_ATOMS: atom_id res chain seq x y z
N MET A 1 6.29 13.28 -11.85
CA MET A 1 5.31 13.45 -10.76
C MET A 1 5.82 12.72 -9.51
N ARG A 2 5.38 13.12 -8.32
CA ARG A 2 5.79 12.55 -7.02
C ARG A 2 4.59 11.85 -6.35
N CYS A 3 4.77 10.60 -5.94
CA CYS A 3 3.78 9.79 -5.22
C CYS A 3 3.96 9.98 -3.73
N LEU A 4 2.87 10.10 -2.97
CA LEU A 4 2.85 9.57 -1.62
C LEU A 4 2.31 8.14 -1.66
N ALA A 5 3.19 7.16 -1.48
CA ALA A 5 2.81 5.75 -1.44
C ALA A 5 2.57 5.31 0.00
N LEU A 6 1.41 4.71 0.26
CA LEU A 6 1.04 4.12 1.55
C LEU A 6 0.84 2.60 1.39
N ASP A 7 1.47 1.80 2.26
CA ASP A 7 1.24 0.35 2.39
C ASP A 7 0.68 0.05 3.78
N ILE A 8 -0.61 -0.25 3.83
CA ILE A 8 -1.38 -0.48 5.05
C ILE A 8 -1.54 -1.99 5.27
N GLY A 9 -0.65 -2.55 6.07
CA GLY A 9 -0.74 -3.93 6.54
C GLY A 9 -1.44 -4.04 7.91
N GLY A 10 -1.73 -5.27 8.33
CA GLY A 10 -2.35 -5.53 9.65
C GLY A 10 -1.43 -5.32 10.87
N THR A 11 -0.16 -5.00 10.66
CA THR A 11 0.81 -4.77 11.76
C THR A 11 1.63 -3.50 11.60
N LYS A 12 1.87 -3.08 10.35
CA LYS A 12 2.68 -1.92 10.01
C LYS A 12 1.98 -1.13 8.92
N ILE A 13 2.16 0.19 8.97
CA ILE A 13 1.85 1.10 7.89
C ILE A 13 3.18 1.70 7.42
N ALA A 14 3.53 1.52 6.15
CA ALA A 14 4.68 2.17 5.56
C ALA A 14 4.23 3.34 4.68
N ALA A 15 5.03 4.40 4.66
CA ALA A 15 4.80 5.57 3.82
C ALA A 15 6.12 6.01 3.19
N ALA A 16 6.11 6.47 1.95
CA ALA A 16 7.29 7.04 1.29
C ALA A 16 6.91 7.95 0.13
N ILE A 17 7.84 8.82 -0.27
CA ILE A 17 7.75 9.51 -1.55
C ILE A 17 8.30 8.58 -2.64
N VAL A 18 7.57 8.42 -3.74
CA VAL A 18 8.07 7.71 -4.93
C VAL A 18 8.25 8.71 -6.06
N LYS A 19 9.45 8.77 -6.63
CA LYS A 19 9.78 9.66 -7.74
C LYS A 19 10.63 8.92 -8.74
N ASN A 20 10.19 8.85 -9.99
CA ASN A 20 10.89 8.12 -11.07
C ASN A 20 11.17 6.65 -10.70
N GLY A 21 10.22 6.01 -10.01
CA GLY A 21 10.36 4.65 -9.48
C GLY A 21 11.18 4.54 -8.19
N GLU A 22 11.99 5.53 -7.85
CA GLU A 22 12.82 5.50 -6.65
C GLU A 22 12.03 5.85 -5.39
N ILE A 23 12.36 5.16 -4.28
CA ILE A 23 11.76 5.42 -2.97
C ILE A 23 12.63 6.42 -2.21
N GLU A 24 12.02 7.52 -1.78
CA GLU A 24 12.61 8.56 -0.96
C GLU A 24 11.89 8.65 0.40
N GLN A 25 12.61 9.12 1.43
CA GLN A 25 12.04 9.51 2.73
C GLN A 25 11.18 8.45 3.43
N ARG A 26 11.47 7.16 3.25
CA ARG A 26 10.63 6.07 3.79
C ARG A 26 10.44 6.15 5.31
N GLN A 27 9.20 6.08 5.74
CA GLN A 27 8.78 5.97 7.14
C GLN A 27 7.95 4.70 7.36
N GLN A 28 7.90 4.24 8.62
CA GLN A 28 7.09 3.11 9.01
C GLN A 28 6.58 3.27 10.44
N ILE A 29 5.28 3.11 10.62
CA ILE A 29 4.62 3.15 11.92
C ILE A 29 3.91 1.81 12.21
N HIS A 30 3.53 1.60 13.46
CA HIS A 30 2.70 0.45 13.82
C HIS A 30 1.25 0.70 13.40
N THR A 31 0.60 -0.32 12.86
CA THR A 31 -0.86 -0.27 12.63
C THR A 31 -1.55 -0.19 14.00
N PRO A 32 -2.47 0.77 14.22
CA PRO A 32 -3.23 0.89 15.46
C PRO A 32 -3.91 -0.42 15.86
N ARG A 33 -3.78 -0.80 17.14
CA ARG A 33 -4.39 -2.03 17.69
C ARG A 33 -5.49 -1.77 18.71
N GLU A 34 -5.48 -0.60 19.33
CA GLU A 34 -6.49 -0.10 20.25
C GLU A 34 -7.18 1.09 19.61
N ASN A 35 -8.48 1.28 19.89
CA ASN A 35 -9.31 2.34 19.30
C ASN A 35 -9.10 2.45 17.77
N VAL A 36 -9.08 1.29 17.09
CA VAL A 36 -8.47 1.13 15.76
C VAL A 36 -8.99 2.11 14.69
N VAL A 37 -10.27 2.47 14.74
CA VAL A 37 -10.87 3.42 13.79
C VAL A 37 -10.28 4.83 13.98
N GLU A 38 -10.34 5.34 15.19
CA GLU A 38 -9.80 6.67 15.53
C GLU A 38 -8.27 6.70 15.38
N GLY A 39 -7.59 5.65 15.86
CA GLY A 39 -6.16 5.50 15.70
C GLY A 39 -5.74 5.48 14.23
N MET A 40 -6.53 4.88 13.33
CA MET A 40 -6.24 4.88 11.90
C MET A 40 -6.43 6.27 11.27
N HIS A 41 -7.49 6.99 11.64
CA HIS A 41 -7.67 8.39 11.22
C HIS A 41 -6.46 9.25 11.63
N GLN A 42 -6.03 9.14 12.88
CA GLN A 42 -4.87 9.90 13.40
C GLN A 42 -3.56 9.50 12.72
N ALA A 43 -3.33 8.20 12.51
CA ALA A 43 -2.16 7.69 11.84
C ALA A 43 -2.05 8.20 10.40
N LEU A 44 -3.16 8.15 9.64
CA LEU A 44 -3.22 8.69 8.28
C LEU A 44 -3.02 10.20 8.27
N GLY A 45 -3.69 10.95 9.15
CA GLY A 45 -3.54 12.40 9.25
C GLY A 45 -2.10 12.81 9.54
N LYS A 46 -1.44 12.12 10.47
CA LYS A 46 -0.02 12.37 10.78
C LYS A 46 0.88 12.11 9.58
N LEU A 47 0.75 10.94 8.94
CA LEU A 47 1.57 10.62 7.76
C LEU A 47 1.35 11.64 6.65
N LEU A 48 0.11 12.03 6.36
CA LEU A 48 -0.19 13.02 5.33
C LEU A 48 0.42 14.40 5.64
N ALA A 49 0.42 14.81 6.91
CA ALA A 49 1.07 16.03 7.37
C ALA A 49 2.60 15.97 7.22
N ASP A 50 3.22 14.83 7.56
CA ASP A 50 4.67 14.65 7.46
C ASP A 50 5.19 14.77 6.01
N TYR A 51 4.34 14.50 5.01
CA TYR A 51 4.66 14.62 3.58
C TYR A 51 3.96 15.80 2.87
N GLU A 52 3.35 16.72 3.62
CA GLU A 52 2.58 17.83 3.04
C GLU A 52 3.43 18.65 2.05
N GLY A 53 2.84 18.97 0.89
CA GLY A 53 3.51 19.72 -0.18
C GLY A 53 4.57 18.95 -0.98
N GLN A 54 4.78 17.65 -0.69
CA GLN A 54 5.84 16.86 -1.34
C GLN A 54 5.36 15.90 -2.44
N PHE A 55 4.05 15.79 -2.66
CA PHE A 55 3.44 14.84 -3.59
C PHE A 55 2.35 15.47 -4.47
N ASP A 56 2.16 14.87 -5.65
CA ASP A 56 1.16 15.27 -6.63
C ASP A 56 -0.15 14.47 -6.51
N TYR A 57 -0.09 13.26 -5.93
CA TYR A 57 -1.20 12.33 -5.69
C TYR A 57 -0.80 11.28 -4.64
N VAL A 58 -1.78 10.51 -4.16
CA VAL A 58 -1.61 9.45 -3.16
C VAL A 58 -1.98 8.10 -3.77
N ALA A 59 -1.15 7.07 -3.54
CA ALA A 59 -1.44 5.69 -3.91
C ALA A 59 -1.40 4.79 -2.68
N VAL A 60 -2.45 3.98 -2.46
CA VAL A 60 -2.62 3.20 -1.22
C VAL A 60 -2.81 1.71 -1.51
N ALA A 61 -1.79 0.91 -1.20
CA ALA A 61 -1.92 -0.53 -1.09
C ALA A 61 -2.43 -0.87 0.32
N SER A 62 -3.47 -1.69 0.42
CA SER A 62 -4.00 -2.11 1.72
C SER A 62 -4.29 -3.60 1.76
N THR A 63 -4.03 -4.24 2.89
CA THR A 63 -4.53 -5.59 3.14
C THR A 63 -6.05 -5.60 3.21
N GLY A 64 -6.70 -6.67 2.75
CA GLY A 64 -8.16 -6.73 2.67
C GLY A 64 -8.71 -6.32 1.30
N ILE A 65 -9.98 -5.94 1.24
CA ILE A 65 -10.70 -5.62 0.01
C ILE A 65 -10.95 -4.12 -0.01
N ILE A 66 -10.60 -3.48 -1.13
CA ILE A 66 -10.98 -2.10 -1.42
C ILE A 66 -12.19 -2.11 -2.35
N ASN A 67 -13.29 -1.50 -1.91
CA ASN A 67 -14.49 -1.30 -2.71
C ASN A 67 -14.94 0.16 -2.59
N ASN A 68 -14.94 0.91 -3.70
CA ASN A 68 -15.37 2.32 -3.75
C ASN A 68 -14.73 3.21 -2.66
N GLY A 69 -13.45 2.97 -2.33
CA GLY A 69 -12.72 3.73 -1.32
C GLY A 69 -12.95 3.28 0.14
N ILE A 70 -13.75 2.23 0.35
CA ILE A 70 -13.98 1.58 1.63
C ILE A 70 -13.06 0.37 1.78
N LEU A 71 -12.40 0.27 2.93
CA LEU A 71 -11.62 -0.90 3.33
C LEU A 71 -12.52 -1.91 4.04
N SER A 72 -12.51 -3.15 3.56
CA SER A 72 -13.26 -4.27 4.13
C SER A 72 -12.44 -5.55 4.04
N ALA A 73 -12.96 -6.68 4.53
CA ALA A 73 -12.33 -7.98 4.38
C ALA A 73 -13.39 -9.07 4.25
N LEU A 74 -13.04 -10.19 3.60
CA LEU A 74 -13.92 -11.38 3.52
C LEU A 74 -14.38 -11.83 4.91
N ASN A 75 -13.45 -11.85 5.86
CA ASN A 75 -13.76 -12.03 7.27
C ASN A 75 -13.48 -10.71 8.00
N PRO A 76 -14.53 -9.96 8.42
CA PRO A 76 -14.37 -8.70 9.14
C PRO A 76 -13.46 -8.80 10.36
N LYS A 77 -13.42 -9.96 11.04
CA LYS A 77 -12.55 -10.19 12.20
C LYS A 77 -11.06 -10.01 11.90
N ASN A 78 -10.64 -10.20 10.64
CA ASN A 78 -9.24 -10.04 10.23
C ASN A 78 -8.78 -8.57 10.22
N LEU A 79 -9.71 -7.63 10.17
CA LEU A 79 -9.44 -6.19 10.23
C LEU A 79 -9.75 -5.59 11.61
N GLY A 80 -10.17 -6.41 12.58
CA GLY A 80 -10.68 -5.93 13.85
C GLY A 80 -11.85 -4.96 13.64
N GLY A 81 -11.73 -3.75 14.20
CA GLY A 81 -12.73 -2.68 14.05
C GLY A 81 -12.64 -1.86 12.75
N LEU A 82 -11.75 -2.19 11.81
CA LEU A 82 -11.62 -1.48 10.53
C LEU A 82 -12.50 -2.07 9.42
N ALA A 83 -13.41 -2.98 9.75
CA ALA A 83 -14.43 -3.40 8.80
C ALA A 83 -15.25 -2.16 8.37
N GLU A 84 -15.32 -1.92 7.05
CA GLU A 84 -15.99 -0.78 6.45
C GLU A 84 -15.34 0.59 6.73
N PHE A 85 -14.04 0.61 7.03
CA PHE A 85 -13.32 1.87 7.25
C PHE A 85 -13.30 2.73 5.98
N PRO A 86 -13.71 4.01 6.04
CA PRO A 86 -13.79 4.88 4.87
C PRO A 86 -12.40 5.45 4.50
N LEU A 87 -11.51 4.58 4.02
CA LEU A 87 -10.09 4.85 3.82
C LEU A 87 -9.85 6.05 2.90
N LYS A 88 -10.51 6.09 1.73
CA LYS A 88 -10.37 7.21 0.79
C LYS A 88 -10.83 8.53 1.41
N ALA A 89 -11.99 8.53 2.07
CA ALA A 89 -12.53 9.72 2.70
C ALA A 89 -11.67 10.20 3.86
N SER A 90 -11.06 9.28 4.63
CA SER A 90 -10.11 9.64 5.69
C SER A 90 -8.89 10.37 5.13
N ILE A 91 -8.31 9.90 4.03
CA ILE A 91 -7.13 10.54 3.41
C ILE A 91 -7.52 11.89 2.80
N ALA A 92 -8.68 11.97 2.15
CA ALA A 92 -9.19 13.18 1.51
C ALA A 92 -9.43 14.36 2.48
N LYS A 93 -9.54 14.10 3.79
CA LYS A 93 -9.60 15.18 4.80
C LYS A 93 -8.30 15.99 4.92
N HIS A 94 -7.19 15.46 4.40
CA HIS A 94 -5.85 16.01 4.60
C HIS A 94 -5.17 16.42 3.29
N THR A 95 -5.81 16.19 2.13
CA THR A 95 -5.24 16.53 0.83
C THR A 95 -6.31 16.62 -0.24
N ASP A 96 -6.17 17.61 -1.12
CA ASP A 96 -7.02 17.76 -2.31
C ASP A 96 -6.44 17.02 -3.53
N LYS A 97 -5.31 16.32 -3.36
CA LYS A 97 -4.65 15.60 -4.44
C LYS A 97 -5.43 14.32 -4.81
N PRO A 98 -5.31 13.81 -6.05
CA PRO A 98 -5.95 12.55 -6.43
C PRO A 98 -5.51 11.38 -5.53
N ILE A 99 -6.45 10.47 -5.23
CA ILE A 99 -6.21 9.30 -4.35
C ILE A 99 -6.63 8.01 -5.06
N GLY A 100 -5.67 7.13 -5.31
CA GLY A 100 -5.85 5.77 -5.81
C GLY A 100 -5.70 4.73 -4.71
N LEU A 101 -6.56 3.70 -4.70
CA LEU A 101 -6.55 2.65 -3.70
C LEU A 101 -6.69 1.27 -4.36
N LEU A 102 -6.06 0.28 -3.74
CA LEU A 102 -6.06 -1.09 -4.21
C LEU A 102 -5.71 -2.08 -3.09
N ASN A 103 -5.95 -3.37 -3.33
CA ASN A 103 -5.46 -4.41 -2.44
C ASN A 103 -3.93 -4.65 -2.60
N ASP A 104 -3.25 -5.02 -1.53
CA ASP A 104 -1.80 -5.29 -1.49
C ASP A 104 -1.30 -6.37 -2.47
N ALA A 105 -2.07 -7.42 -2.74
CA ALA A 105 -1.74 -8.43 -3.75
C ALA A 105 -1.96 -7.89 -5.18
N GLN A 106 -2.97 -7.06 -5.42
CA GLN A 106 -3.12 -6.36 -6.71
C GLN A 106 -1.91 -5.42 -6.94
N ALA A 107 -1.46 -4.75 -5.88
CA ALA A 107 -0.28 -3.88 -5.92
C ALA A 107 0.96 -4.64 -6.35
N ALA A 108 1.18 -5.78 -5.68
CA ALA A 108 2.30 -6.67 -5.96
C ALA A 108 2.23 -7.26 -7.37
N THR A 109 1.04 -7.69 -7.81
CA THR A 109 0.83 -8.23 -9.16
C THR A 109 1.21 -7.21 -10.21
N TYR A 110 0.67 -6.00 -10.07
CA TYR A 110 0.95 -4.91 -10.98
C TYR A 110 2.44 -4.56 -10.96
N ALA A 111 3.06 -4.63 -9.78
CA ALA A 111 4.48 -4.41 -9.64
C ALA A 111 5.34 -5.43 -10.42
N GLU A 112 5.07 -6.72 -10.26
CA GLU A 112 5.78 -7.78 -10.99
C GLU A 112 5.53 -7.70 -12.50
N TYR A 113 4.34 -7.24 -12.91
CA TYR A 113 3.98 -7.09 -14.31
C TYR A 113 4.81 -6.05 -15.05
N GLN A 114 5.21 -4.94 -14.41
CA GLN A 114 6.04 -3.93 -15.08
C GLN A 114 7.45 -4.42 -15.42
N LEU A 115 7.91 -5.50 -14.78
CA LEU A 115 9.21 -6.11 -15.08
C LEU A 115 9.15 -7.03 -16.30
N GLN A 116 7.95 -7.35 -16.79
CA GLN A 116 7.77 -8.23 -17.93
C GLN A 116 7.86 -7.46 -19.24
N ASN A 117 8.29 -8.15 -20.29
CA ASN A 117 8.15 -7.62 -21.65
C ASN A 117 6.68 -7.71 -22.07
N SER A 118 6.03 -6.56 -22.22
CA SER A 118 4.60 -6.44 -22.58
C SER A 118 4.25 -7.05 -23.94
N GLU A 119 5.22 -7.20 -24.85
CA GLU A 119 4.99 -7.85 -26.15
C GLU A 119 4.96 -9.38 -26.04
N GLN A 120 5.55 -9.94 -24.97
CA GLN A 120 5.67 -11.38 -24.76
C GLN A 120 4.72 -11.90 -23.69
N VAL A 121 4.41 -11.08 -22.69
CA VAL A 121 3.57 -11.44 -21.55
C VAL A 121 2.37 -10.52 -21.52
N SER A 122 1.24 -11.02 -21.99
CA SER A 122 -0.05 -10.32 -21.92
C SER A 122 -0.86 -10.67 -20.67
N ASN A 123 -0.59 -11.82 -20.05
CA ASN A 123 -1.29 -12.32 -18.89
C ASN A 123 -0.29 -12.72 -17.80
N LEU A 124 -0.39 -12.10 -16.63
CA LEU A 124 0.38 -12.46 -15.45
C LEU A 124 -0.56 -12.76 -14.28
N PHE A 125 -0.29 -13.86 -13.59
CA PHE A 125 -0.92 -14.17 -12.31
C PHE A 125 0.14 -14.15 -11.22
N TYR A 126 -0.13 -13.41 -10.15
CA TYR A 126 0.74 -13.35 -8.98
C TYR A 126 0.10 -14.10 -7.82
N TYR A 127 0.88 -14.94 -7.17
CA TYR A 127 0.45 -15.69 -6.00
C TYR A 127 1.43 -15.49 -4.84
N ARG A 128 0.91 -15.03 -3.70
CA ARG A 128 1.70 -14.85 -2.48
C ARG A 128 1.50 -16.04 -1.54
N PHE A 129 2.57 -16.80 -1.30
CA PHE A 129 2.58 -17.79 -0.22
C PHE A 129 2.70 -17.09 1.15
N ASN A 130 1.78 -17.41 2.07
CA ASN A 130 1.77 -16.84 3.43
C ASN A 130 2.96 -17.34 4.28
N ARG A 131 3.32 -16.62 5.36
CA ARG A 131 4.47 -16.88 6.25
C ARG A 131 4.58 -18.31 6.78
N SER A 132 3.48 -19.07 6.87
CA SER A 132 3.48 -20.47 7.30
C SER A 132 4.37 -21.37 6.43
N TRP A 133 4.55 -21.03 5.14
CA TRP A 133 5.36 -21.80 4.19
C TRP A 133 6.79 -21.28 4.03
N ARG A 134 7.18 -20.20 4.72
CA ARG A 134 8.53 -19.59 4.60
C ARG A 134 9.64 -20.29 5.38
N ARG A 135 9.35 -21.31 6.20
CA ARG A 135 10.41 -21.95 7.01
C ARG A 135 11.43 -22.72 6.17
N ASP A 136 11.10 -23.10 4.94
CA ASP A 136 11.95 -23.96 4.12
C ASP A 136 12.55 -23.26 2.87
N CYS A 137 12.31 -21.96 2.70
CA CYS A 137 12.89 -21.18 1.60
C CYS A 137 13.53 -19.91 2.15
N ALA A 138 14.67 -20.06 2.81
CA ALA A 138 15.52 -18.94 3.21
C ALA A 138 16.37 -18.51 1.99
N GLU A 139 15.84 -17.63 1.15
CA GLU A 139 16.71 -16.73 0.37
C GLU A 139 17.08 -15.51 1.22
N PRO A 140 18.37 -15.12 1.33
CA PRO A 140 18.81 -14.16 2.34
C PRO A 140 18.30 -12.71 2.18
N ASN A 141 17.72 -12.31 1.05
CA ASN A 141 17.46 -10.90 0.74
C ASN A 141 15.99 -10.54 0.51
N PHE A 142 15.05 -11.14 1.26
CA PHE A 142 13.63 -10.77 1.15
C PHE A 142 13.31 -9.43 1.84
N ALA A 143 14.10 -9.00 2.82
CA ALA A 143 13.90 -7.74 3.53
C ALA A 143 14.17 -6.49 2.64
N ASP A 144 15.07 -6.63 1.66
CA ASP A 144 15.42 -5.55 0.74
C ASP A 144 14.48 -5.45 -0.48
N ARG A 145 13.61 -6.45 -0.71
CA ARG A 145 12.56 -6.36 -1.74
C ARG A 145 11.39 -5.46 -1.35
N PHE A 146 11.41 -4.85 -0.15
CA PHE A 146 10.49 -3.77 0.20
C PHE A 146 10.75 -2.49 -0.61
N SER A 147 11.87 -2.37 -1.33
CA SER A 147 12.12 -1.24 -2.23
C SER A 147 11.46 -1.37 -3.61
N TRP A 148 10.94 -2.55 -3.98
CA TRP A 148 10.40 -2.81 -5.32
C TRP A 148 8.88 -2.78 -5.40
N TYR A 149 8.17 -2.94 -4.27
CA TYR A 149 6.69 -2.84 -4.22
C TYR A 149 6.15 -1.47 -4.65
N CYS A 150 6.98 -0.42 -4.64
CA CYS A 150 6.64 0.91 -5.16
C CYS A 150 7.14 1.18 -6.60
N TRP A 151 8.17 0.47 -7.09
CA TRP A 151 8.77 0.77 -8.41
C TRP A 151 7.78 0.56 -9.54
N ALA A 152 6.92 -0.44 -9.37
CA ALA A 152 6.07 -0.89 -10.43
C ALA A 152 4.58 -0.67 -10.15
N TYR A 153 4.21 -0.05 -9.02
CA TYR A 153 2.86 0.50 -8.84
C TYR A 153 2.60 1.79 -9.64
N TRP A 154 3.66 2.39 -10.18
CA TRP A 154 3.60 3.81 -10.57
C TRP A 154 4.15 4.18 -11.94
N SER A 155 4.40 3.20 -12.82
CA SER A 155 4.72 3.45 -14.23
C SER A 155 3.46 3.54 -15.13
N TYR A 156 2.23 3.53 -14.57
CA TYR A 156 0.97 3.53 -15.33
C TYR A 156 0.12 4.79 -15.28
N ILE A 157 0.60 5.86 -14.65
CA ILE A 157 -0.10 7.15 -14.68
C ILE A 157 0.71 8.23 -15.41
N SER A 158 1.63 7.79 -16.27
CA SER A 158 2.21 8.60 -17.35
C SER A 158 1.72 8.08 -18.69
#